data_AF-A0A818CAU6-F1
#
_entry.id   AF-A0A818CAU6-F1
#
_cell.length_a   1.000
_cell.length_b   1.000
_cell.length_c   1.000
_cell.angle_alpha   90.00
_cell.angle_beta   90.00
_cell.angle_gamma   90.00
#
_symmetry.space_group_name_H-M   'P 1'
#
loop_
_entity.id
_entity.type
_entity.pdbx_description
1 polymer ?
#
loop_
_entity_poly.entity_id
_entity_poly.type
_entity_poly.pdbx_seq_one_letter_code
_entity_poly.pdbx_strand_id
1 'polypeptide(L)'
;MNSTTITLTVYLANIQIQIIRYLLTITLIIGNLSNFTNILIFSQHSLRSHICSWYFIGSSIGHLLYLNMGCLTRVIWAWTHVLVLFNIRHTGHHQIAPTTLIDLNHEIRYRRRRLRKKDIQYIKLSLIQVAAYIVFNTLHGYNTIHEVITQNQIKTPEQRAIEGFLSGTGLNLHYVYTGITFFLYTLASETFRQACILFWKRLLKHLLHLMFFRSNHQTTVQIA
;
A
#
# COMPACT_ATOMS: atom_id res chain seq x y z
N MET A 1 23.90 -10.31 -47.80
CA MET A 1 23.42 -9.63 -46.58
C MET A 1 22.38 -10.53 -45.94
N ASN A 2 22.75 -11.30 -44.93
CA ASN A 2 21.79 -12.14 -44.20
C ASN A 2 21.04 -11.24 -43.24
N SER A 3 19.80 -10.88 -43.58
CA SER A 3 18.89 -10.20 -42.67
C SER A 3 18.73 -11.09 -41.44
N THR A 4 19.30 -10.69 -40.31
CA THR A 4 19.16 -11.36 -39.03
C THR A 4 17.72 -11.19 -38.56
N THR A 5 16.86 -12.13 -38.93
CA THR A 5 15.50 -12.22 -38.41
C THR A 5 15.58 -12.40 -36.90
N ILE A 6 15.39 -11.32 -36.15
CA ILE A 6 15.32 -11.37 -34.69
C ILE A 6 14.18 -12.32 -34.33
N THR A 7 14.49 -13.39 -33.60
CA THR A 7 13.46 -14.34 -33.17
C THR A 7 12.53 -13.66 -32.17
N LEU A 8 11.24 -14.00 -32.21
CA LEU A 8 10.23 -13.47 -31.29
C LEU A 8 10.67 -13.58 -29.82
N THR A 9 11.34 -14.68 -29.48
CA THR A 9 11.91 -14.94 -28.16
C THR A 9 12.85 -13.83 -27.69
N VAL A 10 13.80 -13.42 -28.54
CA VAL A 10 14.76 -12.35 -28.20
C VAL A 10 14.05 -11.01 -28.05
N TYR A 11 13.07 -10.74 -28.91
CA TYR A 11 12.31 -9.50 -28.86
C TYR A 11 11.51 -9.37 -27.55
N LEU A 12 10.75 -10.39 -27.17
CA LEU A 12 9.94 -10.39 -25.94
C LEU A 12 10.82 -10.32 -24.68
N ALA A 13 11.94 -11.06 -24.66
CA ALA A 13 12.89 -11.01 -23.55
C ALA A 13 13.48 -9.60 -23.38
N ASN A 14 13.86 -8.94 -24.49
CA ASN A 14 14.36 -7.57 -24.45
C ASN A 14 13.32 -6.58 -23.91
N ILE A 15 12.06 -6.67 -24.36
CA ILE A 15 10.98 -5.83 -23.82
C ILE A 15 10.82 -6.08 -22.33
N GLN A 16 10.77 -7.33 -21.90
CA GLN A 16 10.60 -7.68 -20.50
C GLN A 16 11.73 -7.11 -19.63
N ILE A 17 12.97 -7.17 -20.09
CA ILE A 17 14.12 -6.56 -19.40
C ILE A 17 13.93 -5.04 -19.27
N GLN A 18 13.49 -4.35 -20.32
CA GLN A 18 13.26 -2.90 -20.25
C GLN A 18 12.11 -2.55 -19.31
N ILE A 19 11.00 -3.31 -19.35
CA ILE A 19 9.88 -3.13 -18.43
C ILE A 19 10.36 -3.31 -16.99
N ILE A 20 11.05 -4.42 -16.68
CA ILE A 20 11.57 -4.68 -15.33
C ILE A 20 12.50 -3.55 -14.90
N ARG A 21 13.46 -3.14 -15.74
CA ARG A 21 14.46 -2.13 -15.39
C ARG A 21 13.83 -0.78 -15.05
N TYR A 22 12.88 -0.29 -15.83
CA TYR A 22 12.31 1.04 -15.61
C TYR A 22 11.10 1.01 -14.67
N LEU A 23 10.16 0.08 -14.90
CA LEU A 23 8.92 0.03 -14.14
C LEU A 23 9.16 -0.43 -12.69
N LEU A 24 10.01 -1.44 -12.48
CA LEU A 24 10.25 -1.96 -11.13
C LEU A 24 10.98 -0.93 -10.26
N THR A 25 11.99 -0.24 -10.80
CA THR A 25 12.72 0.80 -10.05
C THR A 25 11.79 1.96 -9.65
N ILE A 26 10.96 2.45 -10.59
CA ILE A 26 9.98 3.50 -10.29
C ILE A 26 8.99 3.00 -9.23
N THR A 27 8.48 1.77 -9.39
CA THR A 27 7.54 1.16 -8.45
C THR A 27 8.14 0.96 -7.07
N LEU A 28 9.42 0.59 -6.97
CA LEU A 28 10.11 0.41 -5.71
C LEU A 28 10.24 1.75 -4.95
N ILE A 29 10.63 2.82 -5.64
CA ILE A 29 10.78 4.16 -5.05
C ILE A 29 9.40 4.69 -4.62
N ILE A 30 8.44 4.72 -5.56
CA ILE A 30 7.09 5.24 -5.32
C ILE A 30 6.38 4.40 -4.27
N GLY A 31 6.53 3.08 -4.31
CA GLY A 31 5.84 2.18 -3.39
C GLY A 31 6.38 2.23 -1.98
N ASN A 32 7.68 2.36 -1.79
CA ASN A 32 8.24 2.63 -0.46
C ASN A 32 7.71 3.95 0.11
N LEU A 33 7.78 5.02 -0.68
CA LEU A 33 7.29 6.34 -0.25
C LEU A 33 5.80 6.32 0.08
N SER A 34 5.01 5.68 -0.78
CA SER A 34 3.55 5.59 -0.65
C SER A 34 3.14 4.82 0.59
N ASN A 35 3.68 3.62 0.80
CA ASN A 35 3.32 2.80 1.95
C ASN A 35 3.85 3.39 3.26
N PHE A 36 5.03 4.01 3.26
CA PHE A 36 5.53 4.73 4.43
C PHE A 36 4.62 5.91 4.81
N THR A 37 4.19 6.69 3.81
CA THR A 37 3.26 7.81 4.03
C THR A 37 1.90 7.32 4.54
N ASN A 38 1.39 6.21 4.00
CA ASN A 38 0.16 5.57 4.52
C ASN A 38 0.28 5.21 6.00
N ILE A 39 1.39 4.58 6.41
CA ILE A 39 1.63 4.22 7.82
C ILE A 39 1.63 5.48 8.69
N LEU A 40 2.36 6.53 8.31
CA LEU A 40 2.42 7.76 9.09
C LEU A 40 1.05 8.45 9.22
N ILE A 41 0.27 8.51 8.14
CA ILE A 41 -1.06 9.12 8.16
C ILE A 41 -2.01 8.29 9.03
N PHE A 42 -2.13 6.99 8.80
CA PHE A 42 -3.06 6.16 9.57
C PHE A 42 -2.65 5.97 11.03
N SER A 43 -1.37 6.14 11.37
CA SER A 43 -0.87 6.11 12.76
C SER A 43 -1.30 7.33 13.59
N GLN A 44 -1.87 8.37 12.96
CA GLN A 44 -2.37 9.53 13.70
C GLN A 44 -3.47 9.13 14.68
N HIS A 45 -3.43 9.74 15.88
CA HIS A 45 -4.37 9.46 16.95
C HIS A 45 -5.85 9.55 16.53
N SER A 46 -6.18 10.51 15.67
CA SER A 46 -7.55 10.71 15.17
C SER A 46 -8.05 9.53 14.33
N LEU A 47 -7.16 8.87 13.57
CA LEU A 47 -7.49 7.80 12.63
C LEU A 47 -7.40 6.42 13.27
N ARG A 48 -6.43 6.18 14.17
CA ARG A 48 -6.23 4.89 14.86
C ARG A 48 -7.38 4.44 15.77
N SER A 49 -8.32 5.34 16.07
CA SER A 49 -9.53 5.03 16.83
C SER A 49 -10.48 4.07 16.08
N HIS A 50 -10.31 3.94 14.76
CA HIS A 50 -11.10 3.04 13.93
C HIS A 50 -10.33 1.75 13.61
N ILE A 51 -11.00 0.60 13.74
CA ILE A 51 -10.42 -0.73 13.48
C ILE A 51 -9.88 -0.85 12.04
N CYS A 52 -10.58 -0.28 11.05
CA CYS A 52 -10.13 -0.29 9.66
C CYS A 52 -8.77 0.40 9.45
N SER A 53 -8.45 1.42 10.24
CA SER A 53 -7.14 2.10 10.14
C SER A 53 -5.99 1.15 10.49
N TRP A 54 -6.17 0.27 11.47
CA TRP A 54 -5.18 -0.76 11.79
C TRP A 54 -4.99 -1.76 10.66
N TYR A 55 -6.07 -2.13 9.98
CA TYR A 55 -5.98 -2.96 8.78
C TYR A 55 -5.16 -2.28 7.68
N PHE A 56 -5.36 -0.99 7.42
CA PHE A 56 -4.59 -0.27 6.40
C PHE A 56 -3.12 -0.08 6.78
N ILE A 57 -2.81 0.12 8.07
CA ILE A 57 -1.42 0.14 8.56
C ILE A 57 -0.78 -1.23 8.33
N GLY A 58 -1.44 -2.31 8.77
CA GLY A 58 -0.94 -3.67 8.60
C GLY A 58 -0.74 -4.04 7.13
N SER A 59 -1.69 -3.68 6.26
CA SER A 59 -1.58 -3.87 4.81
C SER A 59 -0.41 -3.07 4.22
N SER A 60 -0.20 -1.82 4.64
CA SER A 60 0.92 -1.00 4.17
C SER A 60 2.28 -1.54 4.63
N ILE A 61 2.37 -2.06 5.86
CA ILE A 61 3.55 -2.78 6.35
C ILE A 61 3.78 -4.05 5.52
N GLY A 62 2.72 -4.83 5.28
CA GLY A 62 2.78 -6.02 4.43
C GLY A 62 3.28 -5.69 3.02
N HIS A 63 2.84 -4.59 2.42
CA HIS A 63 3.32 -4.12 1.12
C HIS A 63 4.76 -3.62 1.15
N LEU A 64 5.19 -2.89 2.19
CA LEU A 64 6.60 -2.49 2.36
C LEU A 64 7.49 -3.72 2.47
N LEU A 65 7.08 -4.68 3.30
CA LEU A 65 7.79 -5.94 3.42
C LEU A 65 7.77 -6.64 2.06
N TYR A 66 6.63 -6.77 1.39
CA TYR A 66 6.56 -7.41 0.08
C TYR A 66 7.51 -6.78 -0.96
N LEU A 67 7.54 -5.45 -1.07
CA LEU A 67 8.41 -4.71 -1.99
C LEU A 67 9.91 -4.87 -1.67
N ASN A 68 10.29 -4.78 -0.40
CA ASN A 68 11.70 -4.87 0.01
C ASN A 68 12.18 -6.31 0.18
N MET A 69 11.24 -7.20 0.48
CA MET A 69 11.43 -8.63 0.71
C MET A 69 11.05 -9.43 -0.52
N GLY A 70 10.99 -8.89 -1.74
CA GLY A 70 10.83 -9.71 -2.96
C GLY A 70 11.79 -10.91 -3.03
N CYS A 71 12.90 -10.86 -2.27
CA CYS A 71 13.78 -12.01 -1.97
C CYS A 71 13.54 -12.72 -0.60
N LEU A 72 12.98 -12.06 0.42
CA LEU A 72 12.81 -12.56 1.80
C LEU A 72 11.35 -12.94 2.18
N THR A 73 10.40 -12.73 1.27
CA THR A 73 8.93 -12.77 1.50
C THR A 73 8.37 -14.15 1.83
N ARG A 74 9.05 -15.23 1.44
CA ARG A 74 8.59 -16.61 1.74
C ARG A 74 8.63 -16.93 3.24
N VAL A 75 9.42 -16.22 4.03
CA VAL A 75 9.60 -16.51 5.47
C VAL A 75 8.65 -15.69 6.36
N ILE A 76 8.21 -14.51 5.89
CA ILE A 76 7.49 -13.54 6.73
C ILE A 76 5.96 -13.69 6.69
N TRP A 77 5.39 -14.21 5.60
CA TRP A 77 3.93 -14.39 5.48
C TRP A 77 3.34 -15.31 6.57
N ALA A 78 4.12 -16.25 7.10
CA ALA A 78 3.72 -17.08 8.23
C ALA A 78 3.57 -16.28 9.54
N TRP A 79 4.35 -15.20 9.71
CA TRP A 79 4.39 -14.42 10.95
C TRP A 79 3.25 -13.39 11.05
N THR A 80 2.85 -12.79 9.93
CA THR A 80 1.79 -11.76 9.91
C THR A 80 0.40 -12.32 10.22
N HIS A 81 0.13 -13.58 9.89
CA HIS A 81 -1.13 -14.26 10.26
C HIS A 81 -1.26 -14.47 11.78
N VAL A 82 -0.15 -14.67 12.48
CA VAL A 82 -0.13 -14.83 13.95
C VAL A 82 -0.47 -13.51 14.66
N LEU A 83 0.02 -12.37 14.15
CA LEU A 83 -0.23 -11.06 14.75
C LEU A 83 -1.69 -10.59 14.61
N VAL A 84 -2.38 -10.96 13.53
CA VAL A 84 -3.81 -10.67 13.34
C VAL A 84 -4.66 -11.38 14.41
N LEU A 85 -4.30 -12.61 14.77
CA LEU A 85 -4.98 -13.37 15.82
C LEU A 85 -4.76 -12.78 17.22
N PHE A 86 -3.57 -12.24 17.49
CA PHE A 86 -3.29 -11.56 18.77
C PHE A 86 -4.01 -10.21 18.90
N ASN A 87 -4.20 -9.46 17.80
CA ASN A 87 -4.85 -8.14 17.84
C ASN A 87 -6.38 -8.22 18.04
N ILE A 88 -7.03 -9.27 17.55
CA ILE A 88 -8.48 -9.50 17.77
C ILE A 88 -8.76 -9.78 19.24
N ARG A 89 -7.85 -10.46 19.95
CA ARG A 89 -8.01 -10.81 21.36
C ARG A 89 -7.92 -9.61 22.30
N HIS A 90 -7.18 -8.57 21.93
CA HIS A 90 -6.98 -7.38 22.78
C HIS A 90 -8.08 -6.31 22.63
N THR A 91 -8.88 -6.36 21.56
CA THR A 91 -9.93 -5.34 21.30
C THR A 91 -11.23 -5.60 22.10
N GLY A 92 -11.34 -6.73 22.80
CA GLY A 92 -12.55 -7.10 23.57
C GLY A 92 -12.72 -6.42 24.94
N HIS A 93 -11.75 -5.63 25.42
CA HIS A 93 -11.72 -5.20 26.83
C HIS A 93 -12.04 -3.71 27.10
N HIS A 94 -12.31 -2.88 26.10
CA HIS A 94 -12.71 -1.50 26.36
C HIS A 94 -14.22 -1.40 26.64
N GLN A 95 -14.50 -1.58 27.93
CA GLN A 95 -15.77 -1.38 28.63
C GLN A 95 -16.41 -0.01 28.34
N ILE A 96 -17.73 -0.06 28.18
CA ILE A 96 -18.62 1.08 28.03
C ILE A 96 -19.01 1.57 29.44
N ALA A 97 -18.67 2.80 29.78
CA ALA A 97 -19.21 3.48 30.96
C ALA A 97 -20.59 4.07 30.63
N PRO A 98 -21.62 3.85 31.47
CA PRO A 98 -22.94 4.43 31.27
C PRO A 98 -22.94 5.91 31.69
N THR A 99 -23.39 6.80 30.80
CA THR A 99 -23.61 8.22 31.09
C THR A 99 -25.11 8.51 31.16
N THR A 100 -25.50 9.54 31.89
CA THR A 100 -26.87 9.91 32.33
C THR A 100 -27.87 10.19 31.21
N LEU A 101 -29.16 9.96 31.48
CA LEU A 101 -30.07 9.25 30.55
C LEU A 101 -30.92 10.09 29.56
N ILE A 102 -30.91 11.44 29.58
CA ILE A 102 -31.94 12.20 28.83
C ILE A 102 -31.36 13.19 27.80
N ASP A 103 -30.41 14.06 28.15
CA ASP A 103 -29.77 14.97 27.16
C ASP A 103 -28.69 14.26 26.32
N LEU A 104 -28.10 13.21 26.90
CA LEU A 104 -27.15 12.30 26.26
C LEU A 104 -27.73 11.60 25.02
N ASN A 105 -29.06 11.41 24.95
CA ASN A 105 -29.67 10.70 23.83
C ASN A 105 -29.55 11.46 22.51
N HIS A 106 -29.62 12.80 22.53
CA HIS A 106 -29.47 13.57 21.30
C HIS A 106 -28.00 13.61 20.84
N GLU A 107 -27.07 13.82 21.78
CA GLU A 107 -25.64 13.81 21.49
C GLU A 107 -25.15 12.43 21.02
N ILE A 108 -25.60 11.34 21.67
CA ILE A 108 -25.31 9.96 21.24
C ILE A 108 -25.82 9.72 19.81
N ARG A 109 -27.06 10.13 19.48
CA ARG A 109 -27.58 9.94 18.12
C ARG A 109 -26.76 10.71 17.10
N TYR A 110 -26.39 11.96 17.39
CA TYR A 110 -25.55 12.76 16.51
C TYR A 110 -24.16 12.14 16.34
N ARG A 111 -23.51 11.72 17.44
CA ARG A 111 -22.20 11.07 17.45
C ARG A 111 -22.23 9.76 16.65
N ARG A 112 -23.27 8.93 16.85
CA ARG A 112 -23.47 7.67 16.12
C ARG A 112 -23.67 7.91 14.62
N ARG A 113 -24.42 8.94 14.23
CA ARG A 113 -24.57 9.32 12.80
C ARG A 113 -23.23 9.75 12.19
N ARG A 114 -22.43 10.53 12.92
CA ARG A 114 -21.11 10.97 12.44
C ARG A 114 -20.11 9.81 12.34
N LEU A 115 -20.14 8.87 13.28
CA LEU A 115 -19.33 7.64 13.25
C LEU A 115 -19.72 6.78 12.05
N ARG A 116 -21.03 6.53 11.83
CA ARG A 116 -21.51 5.74 10.70
C ARG A 116 -21.07 6.29 9.34
N LYS A 117 -21.05 7.63 9.17
CA LYS A 117 -20.54 8.25 7.94
C LYS A 117 -19.05 7.94 7.70
N LYS A 118 -18.23 7.96 8.75
CA LYS A 118 -16.80 7.60 8.65
C LYS A 118 -16.62 6.11 8.36
N ASP A 119 -17.38 5.26 9.02
CA ASP A 119 -17.30 3.81 8.81
C ASP A 119 -17.66 3.45 7.36
N ILE A 120 -18.71 4.05 6.79
CA ILE A 120 -19.07 3.89 5.38
C ILE A 120 -17.92 4.32 4.45
N GLN A 121 -17.20 5.40 4.77
CA GLN A 121 -16.05 5.83 3.96
C GLN A 121 -14.90 4.82 4.02
N TYR A 122 -14.61 4.23 5.18
CA TYR A 122 -13.58 3.19 5.31
C TYR A 122 -13.97 1.90 4.59
N ILE A 123 -15.25 1.52 4.64
CA ILE A 123 -15.76 0.38 3.87
C ILE A 123 -15.59 0.65 2.36
N LYS A 124 -15.97 1.85 1.89
CA LYS A 124 -15.77 2.24 0.49
C LYS A 124 -14.28 2.17 0.09
N LEU A 125 -13.39 2.64 0.97
CA LEU A 125 -11.95 2.57 0.76
C LEU A 125 -11.44 1.14 0.62
N SER A 126 -11.89 0.25 1.52
CA SER A 126 -11.55 -1.18 1.49
C SER A 126 -12.08 -1.86 0.22
N LEU A 127 -13.30 -1.54 -0.22
CA LEU A 127 -13.86 -2.08 -1.46
C LEU A 127 -13.06 -1.64 -2.70
N ILE A 128 -12.65 -0.37 -2.76
CA ILE A 128 -11.81 0.14 -3.85
C ILE A 128 -10.45 -0.55 -3.84
N GLN A 129 -9.86 -0.78 -2.66
CA GLN A 129 -8.60 -1.51 -2.53
C GLN A 129 -8.74 -2.95 -3.04
N VAL A 130 -9.80 -3.67 -2.65
CA VAL A 130 -10.05 -5.05 -3.11
C VAL A 130 -10.28 -5.09 -4.61
N ALA A 131 -11.07 -4.15 -5.17
CA ALA A 131 -11.31 -4.09 -6.61
C ALA A 131 -9.99 -3.83 -7.39
N ALA A 132 -9.18 -2.87 -6.94
CA ALA A 132 -7.88 -2.61 -7.53
C ALA A 132 -6.95 -3.83 -7.38
N TYR A 133 -6.93 -4.49 -6.22
CA TYR A 133 -6.16 -5.70 -6.02
C TYR A 133 -6.52 -6.76 -7.06
N ILE A 134 -7.81 -7.06 -7.23
CA ILE A 134 -8.28 -8.05 -8.22
C ILE A 134 -7.75 -7.67 -9.61
N VAL A 135 -8.01 -6.45 -10.09
CA VAL A 135 -7.62 -6.00 -11.44
C VAL A 135 -6.12 -6.17 -11.70
N PHE A 136 -5.27 -5.75 -10.75
CA PHE A 136 -3.82 -5.82 -10.91
C PHE A 136 -3.24 -7.22 -10.65
N ASN A 137 -3.98 -8.12 -10.00
CA ASN A 137 -3.52 -9.47 -9.66
C ASN A 137 -4.04 -10.55 -10.62
N THR A 138 -5.15 -10.30 -11.33
CA THR A 138 -5.79 -11.33 -12.16
C THR A 138 -4.83 -11.92 -13.18
N LEU A 139 -4.03 -11.09 -13.86
CA LEU A 139 -3.07 -11.59 -14.86
C LEU A 139 -2.02 -12.52 -14.23
N HIS A 140 -1.46 -12.14 -13.07
CA HIS A 140 -0.48 -12.99 -12.38
C HIS A 140 -1.11 -14.31 -11.93
N GLY A 141 -2.29 -14.26 -11.30
CA GLY A 141 -3.00 -15.46 -10.83
C GLY A 141 -3.36 -16.40 -11.98
N TYR A 142 -3.85 -15.85 -13.10
CA TYR A 142 -4.13 -16.63 -14.31
C TYR A 142 -2.87 -17.34 -14.83
N ASN A 143 -1.76 -16.62 -14.97
CA ASN A 143 -0.51 -17.19 -15.48
C ASN A 143 0.05 -18.29 -14.56
N THR A 144 -0.01 -18.11 -13.24
CA THR A 144 0.42 -19.14 -12.29
C THR A 144 -0.42 -20.41 -12.40
N ILE A 145 -1.75 -20.29 -12.52
CA ILE A 145 -2.63 -21.45 -12.71
C ILE A 145 -2.32 -22.14 -14.04
N HIS A 146 -2.18 -21.36 -15.12
CA HIS A 146 -1.84 -21.88 -16.44
C HIS A 146 -0.51 -22.65 -16.45
N GLU A 147 0.53 -22.12 -15.80
CA GLU A 147 1.84 -22.74 -15.66
C GLU A 147 1.75 -24.11 -14.97
N VAL A 148 1.00 -24.20 -13.86
CA VAL A 148 0.78 -25.46 -13.13
C VAL A 148 0.04 -26.50 -13.98
N ILE A 149 -1.01 -26.09 -14.71
CA ILE A 149 -1.79 -27.00 -15.57
C ILE A 149 -0.94 -27.54 -16.72
N THR A 150 -0.09 -26.70 -17.30
CA THR A 150 0.66 -27.01 -18.53
C THR A 150 2.10 -27.49 -18.26
N GLN A 151 2.47 -27.74 -17.00
CA GLN A 151 3.85 -28.10 -16.61
C GLN A 151 4.41 -29.34 -17.33
N ASN A 152 3.54 -30.29 -17.72
CA ASN A 152 3.93 -31.54 -18.38
C ASN A 152 3.80 -31.50 -19.92
N GLN A 153 3.39 -30.37 -20.50
CA GLN A 153 3.21 -30.24 -21.95
C GLN A 153 4.52 -29.80 -22.62
N ILE A 154 4.84 -30.39 -23.77
CA ILE A 154 5.97 -29.94 -24.59
C ILE A 154 5.58 -28.62 -25.25
N LYS A 155 6.25 -27.54 -24.85
CA LYS A 155 6.03 -26.18 -25.36
C LYS A 155 7.10 -25.78 -26.37
N THR A 156 6.67 -25.11 -27.43
CA THR A 156 7.58 -24.48 -28.39
C THR A 156 8.38 -23.33 -27.73
N PRO A 157 9.57 -22.97 -28.25
CA PRO A 157 10.34 -21.83 -27.74
C PRO A 157 9.54 -20.53 -27.71
N GLU A 158 8.72 -20.28 -28.72
CA GLU A 158 7.87 -19.10 -28.85
C GLU A 158 6.79 -19.07 -27.77
N GLN A 159 6.13 -20.20 -27.51
CA GLN A 159 5.15 -20.32 -26.43
C GLN A 159 5.77 -20.02 -25.07
N ARG A 160 6.95 -20.59 -24.77
CA ARG A 160 7.67 -20.31 -23.52
C ARG A 160 8.02 -18.82 -23.38
N ALA A 161 8.40 -18.17 -24.48
CA ALA A 161 8.70 -16.75 -24.48
C ALA A 161 7.46 -15.89 -24.17
N ILE A 162 6.31 -16.22 -24.76
CA ILE A 162 5.03 -15.54 -24.50
C ILE A 162 4.60 -15.74 -23.05
N GLU A 163 4.66 -16.98 -22.54
CA GLU A 163 4.31 -17.28 -21.15
C GLU A 163 5.24 -16.57 -20.16
N GLY A 164 6.54 -16.56 -20.42
CA GLY A 164 7.52 -15.83 -19.60
C GLY A 164 7.26 -14.32 -19.59
N PHE A 165 6.92 -13.76 -20.75
CA PHE A 165 6.55 -12.35 -20.88
C PHE A 165 5.25 -12.01 -20.12
N LEU A 166 4.20 -12.83 -20.27
CA LEU A 166 2.93 -12.62 -19.56
C LEU A 166 3.12 -12.77 -18.05
N SER A 167 3.85 -13.79 -17.61
CA SER A 167 4.17 -14.02 -16.19
C SER A 167 4.93 -12.83 -15.59
N GLY A 168 5.99 -12.37 -16.27
CA GLY A 168 6.74 -11.18 -15.87
C GLY A 168 5.89 -9.91 -15.84
N THR A 169 5.02 -9.71 -16.83
CA THR A 169 4.10 -8.57 -16.88
C THR A 169 3.08 -8.62 -15.73
N GLY A 170 2.49 -9.79 -15.46
CA GLY A 170 1.57 -9.99 -14.34
C GLY A 170 2.23 -9.70 -13.00
N LEU A 171 3.47 -10.16 -12.80
CA LEU A 171 4.24 -9.86 -11.59
C LEU A 171 4.53 -8.36 -11.47
N ASN A 172 4.89 -7.69 -12.57
CA ASN A 172 5.11 -6.23 -12.57
C ASN A 172 3.83 -5.47 -12.20
N LEU A 173 2.67 -5.85 -12.75
CA LEU A 173 1.38 -5.24 -12.38
C LEU A 173 1.06 -5.43 -10.90
N HIS A 174 1.35 -6.61 -10.36
CA HIS A 174 1.21 -6.87 -8.93
C HIS A 174 2.07 -5.90 -8.09
N TYR A 175 3.34 -5.69 -8.46
CA TYR A 175 4.19 -4.70 -7.79
C TYR A 175 3.64 -3.28 -7.93
N VAL A 176 3.18 -2.88 -9.13
CA VAL A 176 2.60 -1.56 -9.36
C VAL A 176 1.42 -1.32 -8.41
N TYR A 177 0.54 -2.31 -8.22
CA TYR A 177 -0.56 -2.21 -7.26
C TYR A 177 -0.09 -1.85 -5.84
N THR A 178 0.95 -2.53 -5.34
CA THR A 178 1.50 -2.21 -4.01
C THR A 178 2.01 -0.78 -3.93
N GLY A 179 2.51 -0.24 -5.05
CA GLY A 179 3.01 1.12 -5.16
C GLY A 179 1.94 2.21 -5.24
N ILE A 180 0.77 1.91 -5.81
CA ILE A 180 -0.28 2.92 -6.05
C ILE A 180 -1.28 3.09 -4.90
N THR A 181 -1.18 2.30 -3.82
CA THR A 181 -2.17 2.27 -2.74
C THR A 181 -2.41 3.64 -2.08
N PHE A 182 -1.36 4.43 -1.85
CA PHE A 182 -1.50 5.81 -1.33
C PHE A 182 -2.34 6.70 -2.24
N PHE A 183 -2.13 6.61 -3.56
CA PHE A 183 -2.89 7.40 -4.54
C PHE A 183 -4.35 6.94 -4.59
N LEU A 184 -4.60 5.63 -4.55
CA LEU A 184 -5.95 5.09 -4.43
C LEU A 184 -6.65 5.65 -3.20
N TYR A 185 -5.98 5.72 -2.05
CA TYR A 185 -6.58 6.27 -0.83
C TYR A 185 -6.85 7.77 -0.91
N THR A 186 -5.92 8.51 -1.50
CA THR A 186 -6.04 9.96 -1.71
C THR A 186 -7.20 10.32 -2.63
N LEU A 187 -7.40 9.53 -3.69
CA LEU A 187 -8.51 9.71 -4.64
C LEU A 187 -9.85 9.25 -4.05
N ALA A 188 -9.87 8.12 -3.35
CA ALA A 188 -11.10 7.49 -2.87
C ALA A 188 -11.71 8.14 -1.62
N SER A 189 -10.88 8.71 -0.73
CA SER A 189 -11.31 9.15 0.60
C SER A 189 -10.97 10.62 0.88
N GLU A 190 -12.02 11.43 1.04
CA GLU A 190 -11.88 12.81 1.47
C GLU A 190 -11.27 12.92 2.88
N THR A 191 -11.67 12.05 3.81
CA THR A 191 -11.13 12.03 5.17
C THR A 191 -9.62 11.73 5.15
N PHE A 192 -9.18 10.79 4.31
CA PHE A 192 -7.75 10.52 4.14
C PHE A 192 -7.02 11.71 3.55
N ARG A 193 -7.58 12.37 2.54
CA ARG A 193 -7.02 13.58 1.94
C ARG A 193 -6.88 14.73 2.95
N GLN A 194 -7.89 14.95 3.79
CA GLN A 194 -7.82 15.96 4.86
C GLN A 194 -6.73 15.62 5.89
N ALA A 195 -6.62 14.35 6.29
CA ALA A 195 -5.57 13.90 7.20
C ALA A 195 -4.16 14.04 6.58
N CYS A 196 -4.02 13.77 5.28
CA CYS A 196 -2.80 13.97 4.51
C CYS A 196 -2.40 15.45 4.47
N ILE A 197 -3.33 16.35 4.14
CA ILE A 197 -3.07 17.80 4.13
C ILE A 197 -2.65 18.29 5.53
N LEU A 198 -3.35 17.84 6.58
CA LEU A 198 -3.01 18.19 7.96
C LEU A 198 -1.63 17.65 8.37
N PHE A 199 -1.29 16.44 7.95
CA PHE A 199 0.03 15.84 8.16
C PHE A 199 1.13 16.72 7.54
N TRP A 200 1.02 17.03 6.25
CA TRP A 200 2.00 17.83 5.53
C TRP A 200 2.12 19.25 6.08
N LYS A 201 1.01 19.89 6.45
CA LYS A 201 1.04 21.20 7.11
C LYS A 201 1.83 21.17 8.42
N ARG A 202 1.63 20.13 9.25
CA ARG A 202 2.38 19.97 10.51
C ARG A 202 3.85 19.69 10.27
N LEU A 203 4.16 18.80 9.34
CA LEU A 203 5.54 18.46 8.97
C LEU A 203 6.28 19.68 8.45
N LEU A 204 5.68 20.44 7.53
CA LEU A 204 6.27 21.67 6.98
C LEU A 204 6.51 22.72 8.06
N LYS A 205 5.54 22.94 8.96
CA LYS A 205 5.71 23.85 10.10
C LYS A 205 6.90 23.44 10.98
N HIS A 206 7.05 22.13 11.24
CA HIS A 206 8.16 21.62 12.04
C HIS A 206 9.51 21.79 11.34
N LEU A 207 9.59 21.47 10.05
CA LEU A 207 10.81 21.66 9.26
C LEU A 207 11.22 23.14 9.18
N LEU A 208 10.27 24.05 8.97
CA LEU A 208 10.52 25.49 8.99
C LEU A 208 11.09 25.93 10.34
N HIS A 209 10.49 25.48 11.46
CA HIS A 209 10.99 25.79 12.79
C HIS A 209 12.43 25.27 13.02
N LEU A 210 12.76 24.06 12.55
CA LEU A 210 14.11 23.52 12.63
C LEU A 210 15.12 24.32 11.80
N MET A 211 14.72 24.81 10.61
CA MET A 211 15.57 25.65 9.77
C MET A 211 15.84 27.02 10.42
N PHE A 212 14.82 27.67 10.99
CA PHE A 212 14.99 28.95 11.70
C PHE A 212 15.82 28.82 12.98
N PHE A 213 15.62 27.76 13.76
CA PHE A 213 16.42 27.51 14.96
C PHE A 213 17.90 27.30 14.62
N ARG A 214 18.20 26.56 13.55
CA ARG A 214 19.57 26.35 13.08
C ARG A 214 20.25 27.65 12.63
N SER A 215 19.51 28.56 11.99
CA SER A 215 20.04 29.86 11.56
C SER A 215 20.47 30.74 12.74
N ASN A 216 19.65 30.80 13.80
CA ASN A 216 19.94 31.65 14.97
C ASN A 216 21.17 31.19 15.76
N HIS A 217 21.46 29.88 15.76
CA HIS A 217 22.60 29.34 16.49
C HIS A 217 23.95 29.65 15.79
N GLN A 218 23.97 29.84 14.47
CA GLN A 218 25.20 30.20 13.74
C GLN A 218 25.59 31.67 13.94
N THR A 219 24.61 32.58 14.05
CA THR A 219 24.86 34.00 14.33
C THR A 219 25.48 34.23 15.72
N THR A 220 25.12 33.44 16.74
CA THR A 220 25.68 33.61 18.09
C THR A 220 27.15 33.19 18.17
N VAL A 221 27.59 32.24 17.35
CA VAL A 221 28.99 31.73 17.37
C VAL A 221 29.96 32.66 16.64
N GLN A 222 29.51 33.51 15.72
CA GLN A 222 30.38 34.47 15.02
C GLN A 222 30.63 35.78 15.78
N ILE A 223 29.89 36.03 16.87
CA ILE A 223 29.99 37.27 17.67
C ILE A 223 30.82 37.03 18.96
N ALA A 224 31.20 35.78 19.23
CA ALA A 224 32.08 35.39 20.34
C ALA A 224 33.50 35.12 19.82
#